data_AF-A0A5B8CGF7-F1
#
_entry.id   AF-A0A5B8CGF7-F1
#
_cell.length_a   1.000
_cell.length_b   1.000
_cell.length_c   1.000
_cell.angle_alpha   90.00
_cell.angle_beta   90.00
_cell.angle_gamma   90.00
#
_symmetry.space_group_name_H-M   'P 1'
#
loop_
_entity.id
_entity.type
_entity.pdbx_description
1 polymer ?
#
loop_
_entity_poly.entity_id
_entity_poly.type
_entity_poly.pdbx_seq_one_letter_code
_entity_poly.pdbx_strand_id
1 'polypeptide(L)' 'MKLRWEPFQGTSEIAYLGGNPIGMIGQLDADPSTWFYKVDGVAVKWIAKGFGHVKGKASARRGVERAFKTWVERANLL' A
#
# COMPACT_ATOMS: atom_id res chain seq x y z
N MET A 1 -10.17 3.81 -9.19
CA MET A 1 -10.14 2.88 -8.05
C MET A 1 -10.71 3.62 -6.85
N LYS A 2 -11.82 3.15 -6.25
CA LYS A 2 -12.50 3.82 -5.14
C LYS A 2 -12.09 3.17 -3.82
N LEU A 3 -11.61 3.96 -2.86
CA LEU A 3 -11.27 3.47 -1.52
C LEU A 3 -12.55 3.25 -0.71
N ARG A 4 -12.56 2.22 0.13
CA ARG A 4 -13.58 2.01 1.15
C ARG A 4 -13.07 2.61 2.46
N TRP A 5 -13.84 3.50 3.06
CA TRP A 5 -13.51 4.11 4.34
C TRP A 5 -14.36 3.47 5.42
N GLU A 6 -13.75 3.07 6.54
CA GLU A 6 -14.45 2.48 7.67
C GLU A 6 -14.07 3.21 8.95
N PRO A 7 -15.04 3.51 9.84
CA PRO A 7 -14.76 4.11 11.13
C PRO A 7 -13.82 3.22 11.96
N PHE A 8 -12.89 3.85 12.66
CA PHE A 8 -11.94 3.18 13.54
C PHE A 8 -11.67 4.07 14.75
N GLN A 9 -12.05 3.62 15.95
CA GLN A 9 -11.78 4.27 17.25
C GLN A 9 -11.89 5.82 17.28
N GLY A 10 -12.96 6.32 17.90
CA GLY A 10 -13.16 7.76 18.05
C GLY A 10 -13.48 8.42 16.71
N THR A 11 -12.70 9.45 16.35
CA THR A 11 -12.89 10.25 15.13
C THR A 11 -12.09 9.72 13.95
N SER A 12 -11.38 8.60 14.10
CA SER A 12 -10.52 8.10 13.03
C SER A 12 -11.28 7.21 12.04
N GLU A 13 -10.78 7.18 10.80
CA GLU A 13 -11.28 6.32 9.73
C GLU A 13 -10.10 5.63 9.05
N ILE A 14 -10.24 4.35 8.71
CA ILE A 14 -9.23 3.58 7.96
C ILE A 14 -9.65 3.53 6.49
N ALA A 15 -8.70 3.84 5.61
CA ALA A 15 -8.83 3.63 4.18
C ALA A 15 -8.45 2.19 3.82
N TYR A 16 -9.37 1.51 3.14
CA TYR A 16 -9.18 0.17 2.60
C TYR A 16 -9.10 0.20 1.08
N LEU A 17 -8.15 -0.58 0.56
CA LEU A 17 -8.09 -0.98 -0.83
C LEU A 17 -8.28 -2.49 -0.91
N GLY A 18 -9.45 -2.90 -1.41
CA GLY A 18 -9.90 -4.29 -1.27
C GLY A 18 -10.02 -4.67 0.21
N GLY A 19 -9.34 -5.74 0.61
CA GLY A 19 -9.28 -6.21 2.00
C GLY A 19 -8.17 -5.59 2.84
N ASN A 20 -7.29 -4.76 2.26
CA ASN A 20 -6.10 -4.26 2.95
C ASN A 20 -6.28 -2.83 3.45
N PRO A 21 -5.97 -2.54 4.73
CA PRO A 21 -5.84 -1.17 5.20
C PRO A 21 -4.57 -0.54 4.60
N ILE A 22 -4.69 0.66 4.03
CA ILE A 22 -3.59 1.39 3.37
C ILE A 22 -3.27 2.73 4.03
N GLY A 23 -4.05 3.13 5.02
CA GLY A 23 -3.87 4.38 5.73
C GLY A 23 -5.07 4.72 6.60
N MET A 24 -4.98 5.84 7.28
CA MET A 24 -6.05 6.34 8.13
C MET A 24 -6.01 7.86 8.24
N ILE A 25 -7.15 8.43 8.62
CA ILE A 25 -7.28 9.83 9.03
C ILE A 25 -7.89 9.88 10.43
N GLY A 26 -7.77 11.01 11.11
CA GLY A 26 -8.46 11.29 12.36
C GLY A 26 -8.26 12.73 12.81
N GLN A 27 -8.99 13.16 13.83
CA GLN A 27 -8.78 14.48 14.45
C GLN A 27 -7.74 14.39 15.55
N LEU A 28 -6.97 15.46 15.76
CA LEU A 28 -6.08 15.55 16.91
C LEU A 28 -6.89 15.82 18.18
N ASP A 29 -6.67 15.04 19.23
CA ASP A 29 -7.40 15.20 20.50
C ASP A 29 -7.18 16.60 21.13
N ALA A 30 -5.98 17.17 20.94
CA ALA A 30 -5.63 18.50 21.46
C ALA A 30 -6.24 19.65 20.64
N ASP A 31 -6.61 19.40 19.38
CA ASP A 31 -7.22 20.39 18.49
C ASP A 31 -8.14 19.70 17.47
N PRO A 32 -9.45 19.59 17.78
CA PRO A 32 -10.43 18.95 16.91
C PRO A 32 -10.64 19.63 15.55
N SER A 33 -10.13 20.86 15.37
CA SER A 33 -10.16 21.52 14.05
C SER A 33 -9.08 21.01 13.10
N THR A 34 -8.06 20.34 13.64
CA THR A 34 -6.93 19.82 12.89
C THR A 34 -7.05 18.31 12.68
N TRP A 35 -6.87 17.90 11.43
CA TRP A 35 -6.88 16.49 11.01
C TRP A 35 -5.47 15.99 10.75
N PHE A 36 -5.19 14.76 11.17
CA PHE A 36 -4.00 14.03 10.74
C PHE A 36 -4.36 13.02 9.65
N TYR A 37 -3.37 12.68 8.84
CA TYR A 37 -3.43 11.55 7.92
C TYR A 37 -2.15 10.73 8.06
N LYS A 38 -2.28 9.42 7.89
CA LYS A 38 -1.16 8.49 7.84
C LYS A 38 -1.40 7.54 6.68
N VAL A 39 -0.38 7.37 5.84
CA VAL A 39 -0.37 6.30 4.84
C VAL A 39 0.54 5.21 5.37
N ASP A 40 -0.02 4.04 5.62
CA ASP A 40 0.79 2.89 5.95
C ASP A 40 1.37 2.35 4.65
N GLY A 41 2.70 2.44 4.52
CA GLY A 41 3.38 1.76 3.42
C GLY A 41 2.97 0.29 3.44
N VAL A 42 2.53 -0.25 2.30
CA VAL A 42 2.09 -1.64 2.18
C VAL A 42 3.13 -2.53 2.87
N ALA A 43 2.79 -3.06 4.04
CA ALA A 43 3.68 -3.87 4.85
C ALA A 43 3.81 -5.23 4.20
N VAL A 44 4.53 -5.29 3.08
CA VAL A 44 4.96 -6.55 2.52
C VAL A 44 6.06 -7.08 3.43
N LYS A 45 5.81 -8.22 4.08
CA LYS A 45 6.83 -9.02 4.81
C LYS A 45 8.12 -9.21 3.97
N TRP A 46 8.00 -9.06 2.66
CA TRP A 46 9.05 -9.17 1.67
C TRP A 46 9.16 -7.85 0.92
N ILE A 47 10.28 -7.13 1.04
CA ILE A 47 10.63 -6.15 0.02
C ILE A 47 10.69 -6.94 -1.28
N ALA A 48 9.79 -6.68 -2.23
CA ALA A 48 9.90 -7.19 -3.59
C ALA A 48 11.11 -6.50 -4.24
N LYS A 49 12.33 -6.90 -3.87
CA LYS A 49 13.57 -6.39 -4.46
C LYS A 49 13.69 -6.98 -5.86
N GLY A 50 13.22 -6.25 -6.85
CA GLY A 50 13.50 -6.51 -8.26
C GLY A 50 14.92 -6.06 -8.61
N PHE A 51 15.96 -6.68 -8.04
CA PHE A 51 17.36 -6.40 -8.39
C PHE A 51 18.07 -7.69 -8.81
N GLY A 52 18.73 -7.67 -9.97
CA GLY A 52 19.48 -8.81 -10.50
C GLY A 52 20.16 -8.48 -11.82
N HIS A 53 21.26 -9.18 -12.10
CA HIS A 53 21.99 -9.04 -13.37
C HIS A 53 21.59 -10.20 -14.29
N VAL A 54 21.07 -9.88 -15.47
CA VAL A 54 20.65 -10.88 -16.47
C VAL A 54 21.22 -10.55 -17.84
N LYS A 55 21.57 -11.58 -18.62
CA LYS A 55 22.03 -11.40 -20.00
C LYS A 55 20.82 -11.13 -20.90
N GLY A 56 20.72 -9.90 -21.41
CA GLY A 56 19.80 -9.53 -22.48
C GLY A 56 18.52 -8.80 -22.04
N LYS A 57 18.07 -7.90 -22.92
CA LYS A 57 16.94 -6.98 -22.73
C LYS A 57 15.61 -7.69 -22.42
N ALA A 58 15.33 -8.82 -23.08
CA ALA A 58 14.10 -9.59 -22.85
C ALA A 58 14.05 -10.21 -21.45
N SER A 59 15.18 -10.67 -20.92
CA SER A 59 15.27 -11.24 -19.57
C SER A 59 15.13 -10.17 -18.50
N ALA A 60 15.67 -8.97 -18.73
CA ALA A 60 15.50 -7.83 -17.81
C ALA A 60 14.03 -7.42 -17.70
N ARG A 61 13.31 -7.32 -18.84
CA ARG A 61 11.86 -7.02 -18.86
C ARG A 61 11.05 -8.05 -18.07
N ARG A 62 11.30 -9.35 -18.27
CA ARG A 62 10.63 -10.42 -17.51
C ARG A 62 10.93 -10.38 -16.01
N GLY A 63 12.12 -9.94 -15.62
CA GLY A 63 12.48 -9.74 -14.22
C GLY A 63 11.64 -8.64 -13.56
N VAL A 64 11.48 -7.51 -14.25
CA VAL A 64 10.64 -6.39 -13.80
C VAL A 64 9.17 -6.81 -13.72
N GLU A 65 8.63 -7.44 -14.76
CA GLU A 65 7.23 -7.90 -14.79
C GLU A 65 6.93 -8.89 -13.66
N ARG A 66 7.85 -9.82 -13.36
CA ARG A 66 7.67 -10.79 -12.28
C ARG A 66 7.71 -10.13 -10.91
N ALA A 67 8.68 -9.24 -10.68
CA ALA A 67 8.77 -8.48 -9.43
C ALA A 67 7.53 -7.61 -9.21
N PHE A 68 7.05 -6.94 -10.27
CA PHE A 68 5.85 -6.13 -10.25
C PHE A 68 4.60 -6.98 -10.00
N LYS A 69 4.42 -8.10 -10.72
CA LYS A 69 3.30 -9.03 -10.49
C LYS A 69 3.27 -9.53 -9.04
N THR A 70 4.41 -9.96 -8.50
CA THR A 70 4.50 -10.39 -7.10
C THR A 70 4.17 -9.25 -6.13
N TRP A 71 4.60 -8.02 -6.42
CA TRP A 71 4.23 -6.86 -5.60
C TRP A 71 2.73 -6.59 -5.65
N VAL A 72 2.13 -6.59 -6.85
CA VAL A 72 0.70 -6.35 -7.09
C VAL A 72 -0.17 -7.43 -6.44
N GLU A 73 0.16 -8.72 -6.60
CA GLU A 73 -0.51 -9.83 -5.92
C GLU A 73 -0.42 -9.69 -4.38
N ARG A 74 0.76 -9.32 -3.87
CA ARG A 74 0.97 -9.14 -2.42
C ARG A 74 0.28 -7.90 -1.86
N ALA A 75 0.06 -6.89 -2.69
CA ALA A 75 -0.69 -5.68 -2.35
C ALA A 75 -2.21 -5.87 -2.52
N ASN A 76 -2.69 -7.02 -2.98
CA ASN A 76 -4.07 -7.29 -3.42
C ASN A 76 -4.60 -6.23 -4.40
N LEU A 77 -3.76 -5.84 -5.36
CA LEU A 77 -4.09 -4.90 -6.43
C LEU A 77 -4.55 -5.60 -7.72
N LEU A 78 -4.44 -6.93 -7.77
CA LEU A 78 -5.00 -7.85 -8.77
C LEU A 78 -5.57 -9.08 -8.08
#